data_AF-A0A6J6EFZ9-F1
#
_entry.id   AF-A0A6J6EFZ9-F1
#
_cell.length_a   1.000
_cell.length_b   1.000
_cell.length_c   1.000
_cell.angle_alpha   90.00
_cell.angle_beta   90.00
_cell.angle_gamma   90.00
#
_symmetry.space_group_name_H-M   'P 1'
#
loop_
_entity.id
_entity.type
_entity.pdbx_description
1 polymer ?
#
loop_
_entity_poly.entity_id
_entity_poly.type
_entity_poly.pdbx_seq_one_letter_code
_entity_poly.pdbx_strand_id
1 'polypeptide(L)'
;MCAWDLFLDPLMVTAGRWTWQVDGAHVPFQPEIPLSNTFGWLLSGMALMSMLHFFTPRDRRKNSGSLVAADILLFWTLFSGVVGNLFFFGRPGIAMFSGLILGILLAPYFFNRWIGRP
;
A
#
# COMPACT_ATOMS: atom_id res chain seq x y z
N MET A 1 -5.30 2.05 4.77
CA MET A 1 -4.25 2.86 4.11
C MET A 1 -3.89 2.21 2.79
N CYS A 2 -3.86 2.97 1.71
CA CYS A 2 -3.27 2.53 0.45
C CYS A 2 -1.73 2.55 0.58
N ALA A 3 -1.13 1.72 1.45
CA ALA A 3 0.33 1.77 1.67
C ALA A 3 1.16 1.46 0.41
N TRP A 4 0.52 0.79 -0.57
CA TRP A 4 1.05 0.58 -1.91
C TRP A 4 1.26 1.90 -2.69
N ASP A 5 0.54 2.96 -2.34
CA ASP A 5 0.62 4.30 -2.96
C ASP A 5 2.00 4.94 -2.72
N LEU A 6 2.67 4.58 -1.62
CA LEU A 6 4.05 4.95 -1.34
C LEU A 6 5.06 4.38 -2.36
N PHE A 7 4.64 3.47 -3.22
CA PHE A 7 5.40 3.02 -4.40
C PHE A 7 4.87 3.62 -5.70
N LEU A 8 3.54 3.77 -5.82
CA LEU A 8 2.91 4.27 -7.04
C LEU A 8 3.22 5.75 -7.27
N ASP A 9 3.05 6.61 -6.27
CA ASP A 9 3.23 8.05 -6.45
C ASP A 9 4.62 8.37 -7.01
N PRO A 10 5.74 7.89 -6.41
CA PRO A 10 7.08 8.16 -6.92
C PRO A 10 7.30 7.63 -8.34
N LEU A 11 6.69 6.50 -8.67
CA LEU A 11 6.75 5.91 -10.01
C LEU A 11 6.05 6.82 -11.01
N MET A 12 4.88 7.35 -10.68
CA MET A 12 4.12 8.26 -11.54
C MET A 12 4.79 9.62 -11.68
N VAL A 13 5.45 10.13 -10.63
CA VAL A 13 6.28 11.36 -10.76
C VAL A 13 7.46 11.13 -11.67
N THR A 14 8.19 10.03 -11.46
CA THR A 14 9.39 9.69 -12.24
C THR A 14 9.04 9.46 -13.71
N ALA A 15 7.87 8.88 -13.98
CA ALA A 15 7.33 8.71 -15.33
C ALA A 15 6.81 10.02 -15.97
N GLY A 16 6.89 11.17 -15.28
CA GLY A 16 6.39 12.45 -15.75
C GLY A 16 4.87 12.52 -15.89
N ARG A 17 4.14 11.60 -15.26
CA ARG A 17 2.67 11.52 -15.33
C ARG A 17 2.03 12.50 -14.37
N TRP A 18 2.64 12.69 -13.20
CA TRP A 18 2.14 13.55 -12.14
C TRP A 18 3.21 14.55 -11.70
N THR A 19 2.77 15.75 -11.35
CA THR A 19 3.63 16.84 -10.88
C THR A 19 2.86 17.63 -9.82
N TRP A 20 3.55 18.02 -8.75
CA TRP A 20 2.98 18.82 -7.66
C TRP A 20 3.87 20.02 -7.39
N GLN A 21 3.29 21.04 -6.79
CA GLN A 21 4.03 22.09 -6.08
C GLN A 21 4.09 21.69 -4.61
N VAL A 22 5.31 21.60 -4.07
CA VAL A 22 5.56 21.15 -2.69
C VAL A 22 6.20 22.28 -1.90
N ASP A 23 5.35 23.02 -1.17
CA ASP A 23 5.77 24.15 -0.34
C ASP A 23 5.89 23.78 1.16
N GLY A 24 5.79 22.49 1.49
CA GLY A 24 5.67 22.01 2.86
C GLY A 24 6.24 20.62 3.09
N ALA A 25 5.74 19.95 4.13
CA ALA A 25 6.21 18.63 4.51
C ALA A 25 5.92 17.57 3.43
N HIS A 26 6.76 16.54 3.40
CA HIS A 26 6.66 15.40 2.49
C HIS A 26 7.05 14.11 3.22
N VAL A 27 6.73 12.97 2.62
CA VAL A 27 7.16 11.67 3.13
C VAL A 27 8.68 11.50 2.91
N PRO A 28 9.42 10.82 3.80
CA PRO A 28 10.83 10.53 3.58
C PRO A 28 11.09 9.89 2.21
N PHE A 29 12.17 10.32 1.55
CA PHE A 29 12.56 9.86 0.20
C PHE A 29 11.58 10.21 -0.93
N GLN A 30 10.61 11.10 -0.68
CA GLN A 30 9.61 11.56 -1.65
C GLN A 30 9.42 13.09 -1.63
N PRO A 31 10.49 13.91 -1.79
CA PRO A 31 10.39 15.37 -1.71
C PRO A 31 9.46 16.01 -2.76
N GLU A 32 9.21 15.30 -3.86
CA GLU A 32 8.34 15.73 -4.96
C GLU A 32 6.84 15.53 -4.72
N ILE A 33 6.44 14.89 -3.61
CA ILE A 33 5.02 14.61 -3.30
C ILE A 33 4.66 15.27 -1.96
N PRO A 34 3.62 16.12 -1.92
CA PRO A 34 3.23 16.77 -0.68
C PRO A 34 2.64 15.75 0.31
N LEU A 35 2.95 15.91 1.60
CA LEU A 35 2.46 15.01 2.66
C LEU A 35 0.92 14.92 2.70
N SER A 36 0.24 15.98 2.27
CA SER A 36 -1.21 16.02 2.15
C SER A 36 -1.77 14.95 1.20
N ASN A 37 -1.01 14.53 0.17
CA ASN A 37 -1.43 13.47 -0.74
C ASN A 37 -1.53 12.13 -0.01
N THR A 38 -0.42 11.71 0.63
CA THR A 38 -0.37 10.46 1.40
C THR A 38 -1.40 10.46 2.53
N PHE A 39 -1.55 11.59 3.22
CA PHE A 39 -2.56 11.73 4.28
C PHE A 39 -3.99 11.66 3.72
N GLY A 40 -4.24 12.29 2.57
CA GLY A 40 -5.52 12.20 1.85
C GLY A 40 -5.88 10.76 1.54
N TRP A 41 -4.96 9.98 0.94
CA TRP A 41 -5.19 8.57 0.65
C TRP A 41 -5.41 7.70 1.90
N LEU A 42 -4.74 8.02 3.00
CA LEU A 42 -5.01 7.36 4.29
C LEU A 42 -6.46 7.60 4.73
N LEU A 43 -6.90 8.86 4.76
CA LEU A 43 -8.25 9.25 5.18
C LEU A 43 -9.31 8.69 4.22
N SER A 44 -9.12 8.80 2.91
CA SER A 44 -10.02 8.24 1.90
C SER A 44 -10.15 6.73 2.05
N GLY A 45 -9.04 6.02 2.30
CA GLY A 45 -9.08 4.59 2.56
C GLY A 45 -9.83 4.24 3.84
N MET A 46 -9.63 4.99 4.92
CA MET A 46 -10.37 4.79 6.18
C MET A 46 -11.86 5.07 6.00
N ALA A 47 -12.21 6.16 5.31
CA ALA A 47 -13.58 6.52 5.00
C ALA A 47 -14.26 5.44 4.17
N LEU A 48 -13.62 4.98 3.09
CA LEU A 48 -14.14 3.92 2.23
C LEU A 48 -14.34 2.61 3.01
N MET A 49 -13.35 2.20 3.82
CA MET A 49 -13.47 0.99 4.64
C MET A 49 -14.57 1.12 5.70
N SER A 50 -14.73 2.30 6.30
CA SER A 50 -15.80 2.58 7.26
C SER A 50 -17.16 2.50 6.59
N MET A 51 -17.33 3.12 5.43
CA MET A 51 -18.56 3.05 4.63
C MET A 51 -18.88 1.58 4.28
N LEU A 52 -17.90 0.83 3.77
CA LEU A 52 -18.09 -0.59 3.47
C LEU A 52 -18.48 -1.39 4.70
N HIS A 53 -17.90 -1.10 5.87
CA HIS A 53 -18.25 -1.78 7.12
C HIS A 53 -19.70 -1.57 7.54
N PHE A 54 -20.24 -0.36 7.35
CA PHE A 54 -21.62 -0.02 7.75
C PHE A 54 -22.67 -0.40 6.70
N PHE A 55 -22.36 -0.23 5.42
CA PHE A 55 -23.33 -0.40 4.34
C PHE A 55 -23.34 -1.80 3.73
N THR A 56 -22.26 -2.58 3.88
CA THR A 56 -22.22 -3.94 3.32
C THR A 56 -22.96 -4.89 4.27
N PRO A 57 -23.93 -5.69 3.76
CA PRO A 57 -24.57 -6.72 4.56
C PRO A 57 -23.53 -7.67 5.16
N ARG A 58 -23.70 -8.03 6.43
CA ARG A 58 -22.86 -9.06 7.07
C ARG A 58 -23.18 -10.42 6.47
N ASP A 59 -22.41 -10.83 5.48
CA ASP A 59 -22.56 -12.12 4.82
C ASP A 59 -22.04 -13.23 5.77
N ARG A 60 -22.95 -13.97 6.40
CA ARG A 60 -22.61 -15.19 7.17
C ARG A 60 -22.38 -16.34 6.20
N ARG A 61 -21.34 -16.26 5.36
CA ARG A 61 -20.96 -17.40 4.51
C ARG A 61 -20.47 -18.54 5.38
N LYS A 62 -21.13 -19.70 5.27
CA LYS A 62 -20.74 -20.96 5.92
C LYS A 62 -19.36 -21.46 5.44
N ASN A 63 -18.95 -21.09 4.22
CA ASN A 63 -17.64 -21.37 3.66
C ASN A 63 -16.98 -20.04 3.25
N SER A 64 -15.90 -19.66 3.94
CA SER A 64 -15.07 -18.54 3.50
C SER A 64 -14.47 -18.85 2.12
N GLY A 65 -14.58 -17.92 1.18
CA GLY A 65 -13.96 -18.05 -0.13
C GLY A 65 -12.43 -18.13 -0.04
N SER A 66 -11.78 -18.66 -1.07
CA SER A 66 -10.32 -18.74 -1.13
C SER A 66 -9.69 -17.34 -1.11
N LEU A 67 -8.79 -17.11 -0.15
CA LEU A 67 -8.02 -15.87 -0.02
C LEU A 67 -6.73 -15.87 -0.87
N VAL A 68 -6.46 -16.95 -1.61
CA VAL A 68 -5.21 -17.13 -2.36
C VAL A 68 -4.94 -15.98 -3.33
N ALA A 69 -5.98 -15.50 -4.03
CA ALA A 69 -5.83 -14.36 -4.94
C ALA A 69 -5.40 -13.08 -4.18
N ALA A 70 -5.99 -12.83 -3.01
CA ALA A 70 -5.62 -11.70 -2.17
C ALA A 70 -4.17 -11.85 -1.65
N ASP A 71 -3.78 -13.04 -1.19
CA ASP A 71 -2.41 -13.31 -0.74
C ASP A 71 -1.39 -13.03 -1.84
N ILE A 72 -1.65 -13.55 -3.06
CA ILE A 72 -0.77 -13.36 -4.23
C ILE A 72 -0.66 -11.87 -4.55
N LEU A 73 -1.79 -11.14 -4.60
CA LEU A 73 -1.78 -9.72 -4.92
C LEU A 73 -1.04 -8.90 -3.86
N LEU A 74 -1.25 -9.17 -2.57
CA LEU A 74 -0.57 -8.44 -1.48
C LEU A 74 0.93 -8.73 -1.48
N PHE A 75 1.31 -10.01 -1.63
CA PHE A 75 2.71 -10.40 -1.73
C PHE A 75 3.37 -9.78 -2.97
N TRP A 76 2.72 -9.87 -4.13
CA TRP A 76 3.22 -9.29 -5.37
C TRP A 76 3.37 -7.77 -5.27
N THR A 77 2.43 -7.08 -4.62
CA THR A 77 2.52 -5.62 -4.41
C THR A 77 3.75 -5.25 -3.59
N LEU A 78 4.02 -5.96 -2.50
CA LEU A 78 5.24 -5.76 -1.70
C LEU A 78 6.50 -6.10 -2.50
N PHE A 79 6.52 -7.28 -3.12
CA PHE A 79 7.68 -7.78 -3.85
C PHE A 79 8.04 -6.88 -5.04
N SER A 80 7.07 -6.59 -5.92
CA SER A 80 7.28 -5.75 -7.09
C SER A 80 7.59 -4.30 -6.71
N GLY A 81 7.00 -3.77 -5.64
CA GLY A 81 7.31 -2.43 -5.12
C GLY A 81 8.78 -2.31 -4.69
N VAL A 82 9.27 -3.28 -3.92
CA VAL A 82 10.67 -3.30 -3.44
C VAL A 82 11.64 -3.56 -4.60
N VAL A 83 11.42 -4.63 -5.38
CA VAL A 83 12.30 -5.02 -6.49
C VAL A 83 12.34 -3.94 -7.57
N GLY A 84 11.18 -3.38 -7.93
CA GLY A 84 11.06 -2.26 -8.88
C GLY A 84 11.93 -1.08 -8.47
N ASN A 85 11.80 -0.64 -7.22
CA ASN A 85 12.51 0.54 -6.73
C ASN A 85 14.02 0.30 -6.52
N LEU A 86 14.44 -0.93 -6.17
CA LEU A 86 15.87 -1.27 -6.02
C LEU A 86 16.59 -1.39 -7.36
N PHE A 87 15.99 -2.10 -8.32
CA PHE A 87 16.72 -2.54 -9.51
C PHE A 87 16.37 -1.76 -10.78
N PHE A 88 15.17 -1.15 -10.86
CA PHE A 88 14.69 -0.54 -12.10
C PHE A 88 14.52 0.98 -12.01
N PHE A 89 14.07 1.50 -10.85
CA PHE A 89 13.75 2.92 -10.71
C PHE A 89 14.83 3.75 -10.01
N GLY A 90 15.91 3.13 -9.52
CA GLY A 90 17.02 3.84 -8.89
C GLY A 90 16.63 4.58 -7.60
N ARG A 91 15.62 4.09 -6.88
CA ARG A 91 15.07 4.71 -5.66
C ARG A 91 15.18 3.77 -4.45
N PRO A 92 16.40 3.41 -4.02
CA PRO A 92 16.59 2.45 -2.94
C PRO A 92 16.02 2.92 -1.59
N GLY A 93 16.00 4.23 -1.34
CA GLY A 93 15.37 4.80 -0.14
C GLY A 93 13.87 4.48 -0.06
N ILE A 94 13.15 4.59 -1.19
CA ILE A 94 11.73 4.26 -1.27
C ILE A 94 11.52 2.75 -1.13
N ALA A 95 12.37 1.94 -1.77
CA ALA A 95 12.27 0.49 -1.65
C ALA A 95 12.32 0.03 -0.19
N MET A 96 13.27 0.56 0.60
CA MET A 96 13.42 0.19 2.00
C MET A 96 12.32 0.81 2.87
N PHE A 97 12.05 2.11 2.72
CA PHE A 97 11.10 2.83 3.55
C PHE A 97 9.65 2.36 3.32
N SER A 98 9.18 2.39 2.07
CA SER A 98 7.83 1.95 1.71
C SER A 98 7.68 0.43 1.87
N GLY A 99 8.74 -0.34 1.60
CA GLY A 99 8.79 -1.79 1.81
C GLY A 99 8.65 -2.18 3.27
N LEU A 100 9.32 -1.46 4.17
CA LEU A 100 9.21 -1.69 5.61
C LEU A 100 7.81 -1.35 6.12
N ILE A 101 7.23 -0.20 5.70
CA ILE A 101 5.87 0.19 6.08
C ILE A 101 4.85 -0.86 5.62
N LEU A 102 4.87 -1.22 4.33
CA LEU A 102 3.93 -2.20 3.79
C LEU A 102 4.18 -3.59 4.40
N GLY A 103 5.43 -3.97 4.61
CA GLY A 103 5.81 -5.23 5.27
C GLY A 103 5.27 -5.33 6.70
N ILE A 104 5.39 -4.27 7.51
CA ILE A 104 4.83 -4.23 8.88
C ILE A 104 3.30 -4.35 8.85
N LEU A 105 2.64 -3.68 7.91
CA LEU A 105 1.18 -3.75 7.78
C LEU A 105 0.70 -5.14 7.34
N LEU A 106 1.47 -5.83 6.50
CA LEU A 106 1.14 -7.17 6.00
C LEU A 106 1.57 -8.31 6.94
N ALA A 107 2.55 -8.08 7.81
CA ALA A 107 3.05 -9.06 8.77
C ALA A 107 1.94 -9.72 9.63
N PRO A 108 1.05 -8.98 10.31
CA PRO A 108 0.00 -9.62 11.13
C PRO A 108 -0.99 -10.43 10.28
N TYR A 109 -1.28 -9.96 9.06
CA TYR A 109 -2.16 -10.68 8.13
C TYR A 109 -1.56 -12.03 7.73
N PHE A 110 -0.31 -12.03 7.24
CA PHE A 110 0.36 -13.26 6.81
C PHE A 110 0.69 -14.19 7.98
N PHE A 111 1.02 -13.65 9.15
CA PHE A 111 1.25 -14.44 10.36
C PHE A 111 -0.02 -15.20 10.77
N ASN A 112 -1.16 -14.51 10.85
CA ASN A 112 -2.45 -15.15 11.14
C ASN A 112 -2.84 -16.16 10.07
N ARG A 113 -2.58 -15.87 8.79
CA ARG A 113 -2.79 -16.81 7.67
C ARG A 113 -1.93 -18.05 7.78
N TRP A 114 -0.69 -17.93 8.24
CA TRP A 114 0.24 -19.06 8.36
C TRP A 114 -0.16 -20.00 9.49
N ILE A 115 -0.52 -19.47 10.65
CA ILE A 115 -0.97 -20.26 11.81
C ILE A 115 -2.36 -20.86 11.57
N GLY A 116 -3.25 -20.12 10.91
CA GLY A 116 -4.63 -20.54 10.61
C GLY A 116 -4.77 -21.45 9.39
N ARG A 117 -3.67 -21.99 8.83
CA ARG A 117 -3.75 -23.03 7.81
C ARG A 117 -4.18 -24.34 8.48
N PRO A 118 -5.28 -24.98 8.04
CA PRO A 118 -5.61 -26.34 8.48
C PRO A 118 -4.56 -27.34 8.00
#